data_AF-A0A3G6RKK3-F1
#
_entry.id   AF-A0A3G6RKK3-F1
#
_cell.length_a   1.000
_cell.length_b   1.000
_cell.length_c   1.000
_cell.angle_alpha   90.00
_cell.angle_beta   90.00
_cell.angle_gamma   90.00
#
_symmetry.space_group_name_H-M   'P 1'
#
loop_
_entity.id
_entity.type
_entity.pdbx_description
1 polymer ?
#
loop_
_entity_poly.entity_id
_entity_poly.type
_entity_poly.pdbx_seq_one_letter_code
_entity_poly.pdbx_strand_id
1 'polypeptide(L)'
;MEDQQTSAHNQKLSEKRAEKKKKASEDSPLEKREMVIHGAKLKCPYAQSAGKLNVTSNEINLQDRLFATKGDGNNMVNLQFKGTCGHPKWPARKMSPPPCMSVIKLSPWQNLGTSIIQEQTALVKESFINCDPEFNAAVASPIPKVASIKSNVDNEKPTILSGYWVNKNNQKIKLHPYGDEKLHFFFEANKAAIGKKISFTVYESDSGPINDDNVYEKNYIIASEKNYINFPLTADLFTKGGESILQLYAKIELENKAYELPQETDYLKIHAVEFVPKIEGALKWTKAKMLQEIWFEGKENDKPWLIDPKVDLLSMDWVLSYPRMKTEYDKIITEKWKSNNAIKLLKKRIKEMVKIPTVNLNLPKKDNETVNFGVSRNEIQKFDNIEQPKLGGQKAQEAMPLFEKFYYQSVSYNISKNVFSMEPLDDLFGTLASCQFRVIAFGTITRKNSSNNYLVKITKIGVYIKDSFDFITESEYLGDWSPKKNAVSVNPYGPTKDTYYKIENKSYRDWRKDYKKGMDFNLYTDVKYLNVSYEFYATPQEIE
;
A
#
# COMPACT_ATOMS: atom_id res chain seq x y z
N MET A 1 -15.55 -28.72 12.73
CA MET A 1 -15.12 -27.36 12.34
C MET A 1 -16.29 -26.37 12.23
N GLU A 2 -17.54 -26.83 12.06
CA GLU A 2 -18.72 -25.93 12.06
C GLU A 2 -19.08 -25.38 13.44
N ASP A 3 -18.96 -26.15 14.53
CA ASP A 3 -19.36 -25.69 15.88
C ASP A 3 -18.54 -24.52 16.45
N GLN A 4 -17.28 -24.37 16.03
CA GLN A 4 -16.43 -23.26 16.47
C GLN A 4 -16.77 -21.94 15.76
N GLN A 5 -17.26 -21.98 14.52
CA GLN A 5 -17.66 -20.78 13.79
C GLN A 5 -18.99 -20.20 14.30
N THR A 6 -19.93 -21.07 14.71
CA THR A 6 -21.23 -20.67 15.28
C THR A 6 -21.05 -20.00 16.66
N SER A 7 -20.10 -20.46 17.46
CA SER A 7 -19.76 -19.89 18.78
C SER A 7 -19.23 -18.44 18.66
N ALA A 8 -18.28 -18.20 17.75
CA ALA A 8 -17.70 -16.88 17.52
C ALA A 8 -18.72 -15.87 16.94
N HIS A 9 -19.66 -16.34 16.10
CA HIS A 9 -20.74 -15.51 15.57
C HIS A 9 -21.74 -15.09 16.66
N ASN A 10 -22.13 -16.03 17.53
CA ASN A 10 -23.04 -15.77 18.66
C ASN A 10 -22.42 -14.83 19.70
N GLN A 11 -21.11 -14.96 19.93
CA GLN A 11 -20.37 -14.07 20.83
C GLN A 11 -20.34 -12.62 20.28
N LYS A 12 -19.99 -12.42 19.00
CA LYS A 12 -20.07 -11.10 18.34
C LYS A 12 -21.48 -10.50 18.33
N LEU A 13 -22.51 -11.33 18.17
CA LEU A 13 -23.90 -10.86 18.20
C LEU A 13 -24.33 -10.43 19.61
N SER A 14 -23.86 -11.15 20.65
CA SER A 14 -24.09 -10.79 22.05
C SER A 14 -23.38 -9.49 22.44
N GLU A 15 -22.15 -9.29 21.95
CA GLU A 15 -21.36 -8.08 22.14
C GLU A 15 -22.03 -6.88 21.45
N LYS A 16 -22.49 -7.03 20.20
CA LYS A 16 -23.26 -5.98 19.51
C LYS A 16 -24.58 -5.65 20.22
N ARG A 17 -25.26 -6.65 20.79
CA ARG A 17 -26.50 -6.42 21.58
C ARG A 17 -26.19 -5.71 22.90
N ALA A 18 -25.08 -6.03 23.56
CA ALA A 18 -24.61 -5.36 24.77
C ALA A 18 -24.19 -3.91 24.46
N GLU A 19 -23.45 -3.68 23.37
CA GLU A 19 -23.04 -2.36 22.92
C GLU A 19 -24.24 -1.49 22.54
N LYS A 20 -25.25 -2.07 21.88
CA LYS A 20 -26.51 -1.37 21.53
C LYS A 20 -27.35 -1.07 22.77
N LYS A 21 -27.38 -1.95 23.78
CA LYS A 21 -28.00 -1.66 25.09
C LYS A 21 -27.25 -0.56 25.84
N LYS A 22 -25.92 -0.54 25.76
CA LYS A 22 -25.07 0.47 26.40
C LYS A 22 -25.28 1.85 25.76
N LYS A 23 -25.26 1.93 24.42
CA LYS A 23 -25.60 3.16 23.66
C LYS A 23 -27.03 3.64 23.94
N ALA A 24 -28.01 2.74 24.00
CA ALA A 24 -29.39 3.11 24.36
C ALA A 24 -29.55 3.59 25.82
N SER A 25 -28.70 3.12 26.73
CA SER A 25 -28.66 3.60 28.12
C SER A 25 -27.92 4.94 28.26
N GLU A 26 -26.95 5.22 27.39
CA GLU A 26 -26.17 6.47 27.34
C GLU A 26 -26.95 7.61 26.67
N ASP A 27 -27.81 7.31 25.68
CA ASP A 27 -28.66 8.29 24.97
C ASP A 27 -30.00 8.59 25.68
N SER A 28 -30.30 7.90 26.78
CA SER A 28 -31.48 8.24 27.58
C SER A 28 -31.21 9.52 28.38
N PRO A 29 -32.09 10.54 28.35
CA PRO A 29 -31.90 11.74 29.16
C PRO A 29 -31.63 11.37 30.63
N LEU A 30 -30.51 11.86 31.18
CA LEU A 30 -30.18 11.72 32.61
C LEU A 30 -31.33 12.23 33.50
N GLU A 31 -32.06 13.24 33.00
CA GLU A 31 -33.25 13.81 33.63
C GLU A 31 -34.52 13.27 32.94
N LYS A 32 -35.30 12.45 33.63
CA LYS A 32 -36.58 11.90 33.13
C LYS A 32 -37.80 12.76 33.47
N ARG A 33 -37.64 13.78 34.31
CA ARG A 33 -38.72 14.72 34.70
C ARG A 33 -39.03 15.68 33.56
N GLU A 34 -40.30 16.09 33.45
CA GLU A 34 -40.74 17.05 32.43
C GLU A 34 -40.11 18.43 32.68
N MET A 35 -39.42 18.99 31.69
CA MET A 35 -38.81 20.33 31.78
C MET A 35 -39.86 21.43 31.65
N VAL A 36 -39.64 22.57 32.31
CA VAL A 36 -40.52 23.74 32.23
C VAL A 36 -40.02 24.68 31.14
N ILE A 37 -40.95 25.20 30.35
CA ILE A 37 -40.68 26.12 29.24
C ILE A 37 -41.49 27.41 29.36
N HIS A 38 -41.15 28.40 28.57
CA HIS A 38 -41.87 29.66 28.46
C HIS A 38 -43.37 29.45 28.22
N GLY A 39 -44.19 30.17 29.00
CA GLY A 39 -45.66 30.08 28.95
C GLY A 39 -46.26 28.98 29.83
N ALA A 40 -45.47 28.28 30.64
CA ALA A 40 -45.97 27.28 31.58
C ALA A 40 -47.03 27.84 32.53
N LYS A 41 -48.04 27.03 32.87
CA LYS A 41 -49.11 27.40 33.79
C LYS A 41 -48.64 27.24 35.24
N LEU A 42 -48.75 28.30 36.03
CA LEU A 42 -48.40 28.34 37.44
C LEU A 42 -49.65 28.18 38.30
N LYS A 43 -49.57 27.35 39.35
CA LYS A 43 -50.65 27.16 40.32
C LYS A 43 -50.27 27.79 41.65
N CYS A 44 -51.08 28.73 42.12
CA CYS A 44 -51.00 29.26 43.48
C CYS A 44 -52.33 28.97 44.20
N PRO A 45 -52.32 28.34 45.39
CA PRO A 45 -53.55 28.03 46.13
C PRO A 45 -54.40 29.25 46.49
N TYR A 46 -53.79 30.43 46.55
CA TYR A 46 -54.42 31.67 46.97
C TYR A 46 -54.70 32.64 45.81
N ALA A 47 -54.31 32.30 44.58
CA ALA A 47 -54.60 33.14 43.42
C ALA A 47 -55.96 32.76 42.83
N GLN A 48 -56.73 33.75 42.37
CA GLN A 48 -58.04 33.53 41.75
C GLN A 48 -57.97 32.73 40.44
N SER A 49 -56.84 32.77 39.74
CA SER A 49 -56.64 32.08 38.46
C SER A 49 -55.21 31.56 38.33
N ALA A 50 -55.00 30.60 37.43
CA ALA A 50 -53.67 30.09 37.12
C ALA A 50 -52.80 31.22 36.52
N GLY A 51 -51.57 31.32 37.00
CA GLY A 51 -50.58 32.26 36.46
C GLY A 51 -49.90 31.72 35.21
N LYS A 52 -49.14 32.57 34.53
CA LYS A 52 -48.24 32.17 33.45
C LYS A 52 -46.80 32.49 33.81
N LEU A 53 -45.89 31.58 33.46
CA LEU A 53 -44.46 31.79 33.58
C LEU A 53 -43.92 32.48 32.32
N ASN A 54 -43.33 33.65 32.49
CA ASN A 54 -42.63 34.40 31.46
C ASN A 54 -41.12 34.21 31.66
N VAL A 55 -40.47 33.43 30.79
CA VAL A 55 -39.04 33.14 30.91
C VAL A 55 -38.22 34.32 30.37
N THR A 56 -37.28 34.80 31.19
CA THR A 56 -36.36 35.91 30.87
C THR A 56 -34.91 35.59 31.22
N SER A 57 -34.63 34.43 31.81
CA SER A 57 -33.33 34.08 32.37
C SER A 57 -32.25 33.69 31.35
N ASN A 58 -32.64 33.37 30.11
CA ASN A 58 -31.76 32.83 29.06
C ASN A 58 -32.36 33.05 27.65
N GLU A 59 -31.58 32.70 26.63
CA GLU A 59 -31.96 32.79 25.20
C GLU A 59 -32.05 31.42 24.49
N ILE A 60 -32.00 30.30 25.23
CA ILE A 60 -31.93 28.95 24.64
C ILE A 60 -33.33 28.37 24.41
N ASN A 61 -33.64 28.06 23.15
CA ASN A 61 -34.91 27.46 22.74
C ASN A 61 -34.86 25.91 22.69
N LEU A 62 -35.93 25.27 23.15
CA LEU A 62 -36.29 23.88 22.84
C LEU A 62 -37.62 23.88 22.09
N GLN A 63 -37.63 23.34 20.87
CA GLN A 63 -38.87 23.27 20.06
C GLN A 63 -39.61 24.61 20.03
N ASP A 64 -38.86 25.68 19.75
CA ASP A 64 -39.32 27.08 19.61
C ASP A 64 -39.74 27.82 20.89
N ARG A 65 -39.44 27.28 22.09
CA ARG A 65 -39.72 27.96 23.37
C ARG A 65 -38.52 27.96 24.32
N LEU A 66 -38.35 29.06 25.06
CA LEU A 66 -37.25 29.21 26.03
C LEU A 66 -37.39 28.23 27.20
N PHE A 67 -36.27 27.66 27.68
CA PHE A 67 -36.24 26.87 28.91
C PHE A 67 -36.41 27.74 30.14
N ALA A 68 -37.23 27.34 31.11
CA ALA A 68 -37.22 28.01 32.41
C ALA A 68 -36.07 27.50 33.28
N THR A 69 -35.44 28.40 34.02
CA THR A 69 -34.33 28.10 34.93
C THR A 69 -34.57 28.69 36.31
N LYS A 70 -33.67 28.40 37.26
CA LYS A 70 -33.68 29.03 38.59
C LYS A 70 -33.67 30.57 38.57
N GLY A 71 -33.26 31.20 37.46
CA GLY A 71 -33.29 32.66 37.30
C GLY A 71 -34.68 33.24 37.02
N ASP A 72 -35.66 32.43 36.63
CA ASP A 72 -37.03 32.90 36.32
C ASP A 72 -37.91 33.02 37.58
N GLY A 73 -37.34 33.55 38.67
CA GLY A 73 -38.00 33.73 39.97
C GLY A 73 -38.22 35.20 40.33
N ASN A 74 -38.12 36.13 39.37
CA ASN A 74 -38.26 37.56 39.65
C ASN A 74 -39.73 38.00 39.58
N ASN A 75 -40.31 38.21 40.77
CA ASN A 75 -41.61 38.82 41.08
C ASN A 75 -42.54 39.07 39.87
N MET A 76 -42.83 40.34 39.57
CA MET A 76 -43.81 40.77 38.56
C MET A 76 -43.41 40.45 37.11
N VAL A 77 -42.16 40.04 36.88
CA VAL A 77 -41.61 39.83 35.53
C VAL A 77 -41.84 38.40 35.07
N ASN A 78 -41.54 37.43 35.94
CA ASN A 78 -41.61 36.01 35.58
C ASN A 78 -42.94 35.37 35.95
N LEU A 79 -43.53 35.70 37.10
CA LEU A 79 -44.76 35.05 37.59
C LEU A 79 -45.97 35.96 37.36
N GLN A 80 -46.67 35.76 36.25
CA GLN A 80 -47.80 36.59 35.84
C GLN A 80 -49.14 36.00 36.33
N PHE A 81 -49.55 36.36 37.55
CA PHE A 81 -50.88 36.02 38.09
C PHE A 81 -51.87 37.16 37.89
N LYS A 82 -53.04 36.86 37.29
CA LYS A 82 -54.14 37.82 37.15
C LYS A 82 -55.09 37.74 38.35
N GLY A 83 -55.67 38.87 38.75
CA GLY A 83 -56.64 38.97 39.85
C GLY A 83 -56.02 39.32 41.20
N THR A 84 -56.79 39.15 42.27
CA THR A 84 -56.37 39.48 43.65
C THR A 84 -55.77 38.29 44.39
N CYS A 85 -54.95 38.58 45.40
CA CYS A 85 -54.32 37.61 46.27
C CYS A 85 -55.23 37.26 47.45
N GLY A 86 -55.74 36.03 47.49
CA GLY A 86 -56.60 35.51 48.56
C GLY A 86 -55.84 35.00 49.79
N HIS A 87 -54.59 35.41 50.01
CA HIS A 87 -53.80 34.91 51.13
C HIS A 87 -54.43 35.35 52.47
N PRO A 88 -54.57 34.47 53.49
CA PRO A 88 -55.28 34.75 54.74
C PRO A 88 -54.68 35.92 55.57
N LYS A 89 -53.45 36.33 55.24
CA LYS A 89 -52.75 37.49 55.81
C LYS A 89 -53.47 38.82 55.53
N TRP A 90 -54.21 38.97 54.43
CA TRP A 90 -54.87 40.24 54.09
C TRP A 90 -56.11 40.52 54.94
N PRO A 91 -57.08 39.58 55.09
CA PRO A 91 -58.16 39.74 56.06
C PRO A 91 -57.64 39.96 57.48
N ALA A 92 -56.57 39.26 57.90
CA ALA A 92 -55.94 39.44 59.22
C ALA A 92 -55.37 40.85 59.45
N ARG A 93 -55.00 41.57 58.37
CA ARG A 93 -54.53 42.96 58.40
C ARG A 93 -55.65 43.99 58.20
N LYS A 94 -56.93 43.58 58.19
CA LYS A 94 -58.10 44.42 57.85
C LYS A 94 -57.96 45.10 56.47
N MET A 95 -57.35 44.41 55.51
CA MET A 95 -57.15 44.91 54.15
C MET A 95 -57.97 44.10 53.14
N SER A 96 -58.54 44.79 52.15
CA SER A 96 -59.10 44.13 50.96
C SER A 96 -57.99 43.40 50.19
N PRO A 97 -58.28 42.22 49.59
CA PRO A 97 -57.30 41.45 48.80
C PRO A 97 -56.63 42.32 47.72
N PRO A 98 -55.32 42.58 47.81
CA PRO A 98 -54.62 43.38 46.81
C PRO A 98 -54.41 42.58 45.51
N PRO A 99 -54.14 43.24 44.37
CA PRO A 99 -53.72 42.55 43.15
C PRO A 99 -52.53 41.63 43.42
N CYS A 100 -52.55 40.39 42.92
CA CYS A 100 -51.44 39.44 43.13
C CYS A 100 -50.09 40.06 42.73
N MET A 101 -50.03 40.71 41.58
CA MET A 101 -48.80 41.32 41.05
C MET A 101 -48.16 42.34 42.00
N SER A 102 -48.96 43.12 42.75
CA SER A 102 -48.43 44.16 43.64
C SER A 102 -47.88 43.63 44.96
N VAL A 103 -48.01 42.31 45.21
CA VAL A 103 -47.65 41.70 46.51
C VAL A 103 -46.85 40.40 46.39
N ILE A 104 -46.36 40.05 45.20
CA ILE A 104 -45.54 38.84 44.98
C ILE A 104 -44.11 39.10 45.49
N LYS A 105 -43.71 38.41 46.55
CA LYS A 105 -42.34 38.41 47.08
C LYS A 105 -41.90 36.96 47.21
N LEU A 106 -40.97 36.56 46.34
CA LEU A 106 -40.66 35.15 46.11
C LEU A 106 -39.41 34.69 46.85
N SER A 107 -39.41 33.44 47.31
CA SER A 107 -38.20 32.71 47.69
C SER A 107 -37.43 32.25 46.44
N PRO A 108 -36.21 31.71 46.56
CA PRO A 108 -35.60 30.96 45.47
C PRO A 108 -36.45 29.75 45.07
N TRP A 109 -36.35 29.33 43.81
CA TRP A 109 -36.92 28.08 43.30
C TRP A 109 -36.33 26.87 44.04
N GLN A 110 -37.16 25.87 44.26
CA GLN A 110 -36.82 24.59 44.90
C GLN A 110 -37.17 23.42 43.98
N ASN A 111 -36.59 22.26 44.26
CA ASN A 111 -36.77 21.02 43.48
C ASN A 111 -36.41 21.19 42.00
N LEU A 112 -35.18 21.66 41.75
CA LEU A 112 -34.65 21.93 40.41
C LEU A 112 -34.31 20.62 39.67
N GLY A 113 -34.19 20.73 38.34
CA GLY A 113 -33.64 19.68 37.49
C GLY A 113 -32.14 19.48 37.70
N THR A 114 -31.58 18.54 36.95
CA THR A 114 -30.12 18.30 36.89
C THR A 114 -29.44 19.00 35.71
N SER A 115 -30.20 19.45 34.71
CA SER A 115 -29.67 20.12 33.52
C SER A 115 -29.25 21.56 33.80
N ILE A 116 -28.16 21.99 33.15
CA ILE A 116 -27.64 23.36 33.21
C ILE A 116 -27.88 24.05 31.85
N ILE A 117 -28.52 25.21 31.87
CA ILE A 117 -28.83 26.08 30.72
C ILE A 117 -28.21 27.44 30.99
N GLN A 118 -27.20 27.84 30.19
CA GLN A 118 -26.44 29.09 30.41
C GLN A 118 -26.06 29.31 31.89
N GLU A 119 -25.36 28.32 32.47
CA GLU A 119 -24.89 28.31 33.87
C GLU A 119 -25.98 28.26 34.95
N GLN A 120 -27.26 28.17 34.55
CA GLN A 120 -28.40 28.11 35.45
C GLN A 120 -29.07 26.74 35.42
N THR A 121 -29.45 26.24 36.59
CA THR A 121 -30.13 24.94 36.69
C THR A 121 -31.57 25.05 36.18
N ALA A 122 -31.96 24.13 35.30
CA ALA A 122 -33.29 24.10 34.68
C ALA A 122 -34.41 23.82 35.70
N LEU A 123 -35.59 24.37 35.45
CA LEU A 123 -36.81 24.00 36.17
C LEU A 123 -37.41 22.73 35.57
N VAL A 124 -37.90 21.87 36.44
CA VAL A 124 -38.72 20.70 36.10
C VAL A 124 -40.14 20.91 36.60
N LYS A 125 -41.10 20.12 36.13
CA LYS A 125 -42.52 20.28 36.43
C LYS A 125 -42.85 20.26 37.92
N GLU A 126 -42.05 19.55 38.71
CA GLU A 126 -42.18 19.47 40.16
C GLU A 126 -41.45 20.62 40.89
N SER A 127 -40.76 21.51 40.17
CA SER A 127 -40.15 22.70 40.76
C SER A 127 -41.22 23.64 41.30
N PHE A 128 -40.96 24.20 42.48
CA PHE A 128 -41.88 25.12 43.14
C PHE A 128 -41.14 26.31 43.75
N ILE A 129 -41.87 27.39 43.99
CA ILE A 129 -41.36 28.64 44.55
C ILE A 129 -42.39 29.17 45.53
N ASN A 130 -41.95 29.61 46.70
CA ASN A 130 -42.84 30.13 47.72
C ASN A 130 -43.00 31.64 47.57
N CYS A 131 -44.19 32.14 47.88
CA CYS A 131 -44.48 33.55 47.95
C CYS A 131 -44.81 33.92 49.41
N ASP A 132 -44.09 34.88 50.00
CA ASP A 132 -44.48 35.52 51.26
C ASP A 132 -45.08 36.89 50.93
N PRO A 133 -46.41 36.98 50.76
CA PRO A 133 -47.01 38.12 50.11
C PRO A 133 -46.86 39.41 50.95
N GLU A 134 -46.27 40.43 50.33
CA GLU A 134 -45.96 41.74 50.91
C GLU A 134 -45.83 42.77 49.79
N PHE A 135 -46.23 44.03 50.03
CA PHE A 135 -46.14 45.07 49.00
C PHE A 135 -44.70 45.23 48.53
N ASN A 136 -44.51 45.14 47.22
CA ASN A 136 -43.20 45.14 46.61
C ASN A 136 -43.00 46.38 45.72
N ALA A 137 -41.74 46.77 45.55
CA ALA A 137 -41.29 47.60 44.44
C ALA A 137 -40.31 46.72 43.65
N ALA A 138 -40.78 46.04 42.61
CA ALA A 138 -39.92 45.14 41.85
C ALA A 138 -39.09 45.94 40.83
N VAL A 139 -37.78 45.72 40.83
CA VAL A 139 -36.87 46.13 39.76
C VAL A 139 -36.35 44.85 39.11
N ALA A 140 -36.35 44.79 37.78
CA ALA A 140 -35.85 43.62 37.04
C ALA A 140 -34.36 43.40 37.36
N SER A 141 -33.99 42.18 37.75
CA SER A 141 -32.59 41.77 37.85
C SER A 141 -32.01 41.66 36.44
N PRO A 142 -30.79 42.15 36.17
CA PRO A 142 -30.16 42.03 34.86
C PRO A 142 -29.97 40.56 34.48
N ILE A 143 -30.16 40.24 33.19
CA ILE A 143 -29.81 38.94 32.63
C ILE A 143 -28.30 38.72 32.82
N PRO A 144 -27.84 37.59 33.40
CA PRO A 144 -26.42 37.27 33.46
C PRO A 144 -25.82 37.24 32.06
N LYS A 145 -24.81 38.09 31.78
CA LYS A 145 -24.05 38.04 30.53
C LYS A 145 -23.14 36.82 30.54
N VAL A 146 -23.66 35.68 30.12
CA VAL A 146 -22.84 34.52 29.75
C VAL A 146 -22.41 34.73 28.31
N ALA A 147 -21.12 34.57 28.00
CA ALA A 147 -20.62 34.66 26.64
C ALA A 147 -21.44 33.71 25.74
N SER A 148 -22.13 34.27 24.73
CA SER A 148 -22.97 33.48 23.86
C SER A 148 -22.12 32.44 23.14
N ILE A 149 -22.44 31.15 23.30
CA ILE A 149 -22.11 30.13 22.30
C ILE A 149 -23.11 30.28 21.13
N LYS A 150 -23.23 31.50 20.59
CA LYS A 150 -23.52 31.66 19.18
C LYS A 150 -22.20 31.35 18.52
N SER A 151 -22.08 30.08 18.15
CA SER A 151 -21.02 29.53 17.34
C SER A 151 -20.56 30.55 16.29
N ASN A 152 -19.24 30.76 16.22
CA ASN A 152 -18.52 31.54 15.21
C ASN A 152 -18.71 31.03 13.76
N VAL A 153 -19.89 30.52 13.39
CA VAL A 153 -20.12 29.79 12.13
C VAL A 153 -20.10 30.71 10.90
N ASP A 154 -20.32 32.02 11.08
CA ASP A 154 -20.28 32.97 9.95
C ASP A 154 -18.91 33.62 9.71
N ASN A 155 -17.86 33.26 10.48
CA ASN A 155 -16.52 33.84 10.33
C ASN A 155 -15.38 32.82 10.18
N GLU A 156 -15.67 31.54 10.00
CA GLU A 156 -14.61 30.61 9.59
C GLU A 156 -14.25 30.87 8.12
N LYS A 157 -13.03 31.38 7.90
CA LYS A 157 -12.50 31.52 6.54
C LYS A 157 -12.43 30.13 5.89
N PRO A 158 -12.82 29.98 4.62
CA PRO A 158 -12.61 28.75 3.85
C PRO A 158 -11.17 28.27 3.98
N THR A 159 -10.98 27.05 4.50
CA THR A 159 -9.65 26.54 4.85
C THR A 159 -9.52 25.05 4.53
N ILE A 160 -8.40 24.67 3.92
CA ILE A 160 -7.96 23.27 3.83
C ILE A 160 -7.27 22.89 5.14
N LEU A 161 -7.74 21.80 5.76
CA LEU A 161 -7.30 21.32 7.07
C LEU A 161 -6.15 20.30 6.97
N SER A 162 -6.25 19.38 6.02
CA SER A 162 -5.24 18.36 5.79
C SER A 162 -5.34 17.79 4.37
N GLY A 163 -4.29 17.16 3.88
CA GLY A 163 -4.30 16.40 2.64
C GLY A 163 -3.19 15.36 2.60
N TYR A 164 -3.46 14.23 1.96
CA TYR A 164 -2.52 13.14 1.83
C TYR A 164 -2.91 12.19 0.69
N TRP A 165 -1.93 11.44 0.21
CA TRP A 165 -2.13 10.41 -0.79
C TRP A 165 -2.85 9.19 -0.22
N VAL A 166 -3.75 8.63 -1.01
CA VAL A 166 -4.48 7.40 -0.68
C VAL A 166 -4.37 6.38 -1.82
N ASN A 167 -4.66 5.11 -1.55
CA ASN A 167 -4.86 4.12 -2.61
C ASN A 167 -6.32 4.12 -3.09
N LYS A 168 -6.63 3.30 -4.10
CA LYS A 168 -8.01 3.08 -4.59
C LYS A 168 -9.04 2.65 -3.54
N ASN A 169 -8.58 2.13 -2.39
CA ASN A 169 -9.42 1.74 -1.24
C ASN A 169 -9.48 2.83 -0.16
N ASN A 170 -9.05 4.06 -0.47
CA ASN A 170 -9.02 5.22 0.43
C ASN A 170 -8.11 5.06 1.67
N GLN A 171 -7.12 4.15 1.62
CA GLN A 171 -6.14 3.99 2.71
C GLN A 171 -4.97 4.95 2.47
N LYS A 172 -4.52 5.67 3.50
CA LYS A 172 -3.35 6.56 3.42
C LYS A 172 -2.11 5.77 2.99
N ILE A 173 -1.38 6.29 1.99
CA ILE A 173 -0.16 5.68 1.45
C ILE A 173 0.94 6.73 1.33
N LYS A 174 2.19 6.25 1.25
CA LYS A 174 3.36 7.03 0.83
C LYS A 174 4.10 6.40 -0.34
N LEU A 175 3.59 5.28 -0.84
CA LEU A 175 4.18 4.49 -1.90
C LEU A 175 3.07 4.11 -2.87
N HIS A 176 3.27 4.42 -4.15
CA HIS A 176 2.29 4.14 -5.18
C HIS A 176 2.06 2.62 -5.30
N PRO A 177 0.82 2.11 -5.26
CA PRO A 177 0.58 0.67 -5.40
C PRO A 177 0.93 0.19 -6.81
N TYR A 178 1.85 -0.77 -6.92
CA TYR A 178 2.25 -1.35 -8.20
C TYR A 178 1.04 -1.86 -8.99
N GLY A 179 0.93 -1.44 -10.26
CA GLY A 179 -0.17 -1.79 -11.16
C GLY A 179 -1.43 -0.93 -11.01
N ASP A 180 -1.46 0.06 -10.11
CA ASP A 180 -2.51 1.08 -10.15
C ASP A 180 -2.24 2.06 -11.31
N GLU A 181 -3.27 2.36 -12.08
CA GLU A 181 -3.17 3.26 -13.24
C GLU A 181 -3.62 4.69 -12.91
N LYS A 182 -3.96 4.94 -11.64
CA LYS A 182 -4.43 6.23 -11.15
C LYS A 182 -3.72 6.62 -9.86
N LEU A 183 -3.55 7.93 -9.71
CA LEU A 183 -3.16 8.54 -8.46
C LEU A 183 -4.41 9.02 -7.73
N HIS A 184 -4.42 8.90 -6.40
CA HIS A 184 -5.54 9.30 -5.56
C HIS A 184 -5.08 10.20 -4.42
N PHE A 185 -5.73 11.35 -4.29
CA PHE A 185 -5.45 12.33 -3.27
C PHE A 185 -6.69 12.61 -2.44
N PHE A 186 -6.52 12.65 -1.13
CA PHE A 186 -7.57 13.00 -0.18
C PHE A 186 -7.25 14.34 0.47
N PHE A 187 -8.27 15.17 0.69
CA PHE A 187 -8.13 16.35 1.54
C PHE A 187 -9.38 16.63 2.37
N GLU A 188 -9.16 17.22 3.55
CA GLU A 188 -10.21 17.74 4.41
C GLU A 188 -10.27 19.26 4.33
N ALA A 189 -11.48 19.80 4.29
CA ALA A 189 -11.73 21.23 4.33
C ALA A 189 -12.82 21.54 5.36
N ASN A 190 -12.81 22.74 5.92
CA ASN A 190 -13.89 23.16 6.83
C ASN A 190 -15.19 23.43 6.07
N LYS A 191 -16.31 23.51 6.80
CA LYS A 191 -17.65 23.72 6.22
C LYS A 191 -17.75 24.98 5.37
N ALA A 192 -17.05 26.04 5.75
CA ALA A 192 -17.03 27.30 5.01
C ALA A 192 -16.44 27.18 3.59
N ALA A 193 -15.61 26.15 3.34
CA ALA A 193 -15.01 25.90 2.04
C ALA A 193 -15.93 25.15 1.06
N ILE A 194 -17.04 24.56 1.53
CA ILE A 194 -17.96 23.80 0.67
C ILE A 194 -18.57 24.71 -0.40
N GLY A 195 -18.57 24.26 -1.65
CA GLY A 195 -19.03 25.00 -2.82
C GLY A 195 -17.98 25.96 -3.42
N LYS A 196 -16.83 26.16 -2.77
CA LYS A 196 -15.73 26.96 -3.31
C LYS A 196 -14.94 26.18 -4.35
N LYS A 197 -14.38 26.92 -5.32
CA LYS A 197 -13.48 26.38 -6.34
C LYS A 197 -12.05 26.37 -5.80
N ILE A 198 -11.33 25.29 -6.08
CA ILE A 198 -9.90 25.16 -5.82
C ILE A 198 -9.13 24.93 -7.12
N SER A 199 -7.90 25.43 -7.18
CA SER A 199 -6.89 24.89 -8.09
C SER A 199 -6.15 23.76 -7.38
N PHE A 200 -6.06 22.59 -8.00
CA PHE A 200 -5.31 21.45 -7.50
C PHE A 200 -4.17 21.17 -8.47
N THR A 201 -2.94 21.32 -7.98
CA THR A 201 -1.72 21.10 -8.74
C THR A 201 -0.90 20.01 -8.06
N VAL A 202 -0.28 19.12 -8.83
CA VAL A 202 0.66 18.12 -8.32
C VAL A 202 2.04 18.48 -8.83
N TYR A 203 2.99 18.42 -7.90
CA TYR A 203 4.38 18.70 -8.15
C TYR A 203 5.23 17.44 -7.94
N GLU A 204 6.22 17.28 -8.80
CA GLU A 204 7.34 16.36 -8.57
C GLU A 204 8.49 17.14 -7.94
N SER A 205 8.94 16.66 -6.79
CA SER A 205 9.94 17.33 -5.95
C SER A 205 11.34 17.14 -6.54
N ASP A 206 12.03 18.23 -6.82
CA ASP A 206 13.40 18.24 -7.35
C ASP A 206 14.43 18.42 -6.23
N SER A 207 15.54 17.67 -6.25
CA SER A 207 16.69 17.94 -5.40
C SER A 207 17.52 19.13 -5.93
N GLY A 208 17.26 20.37 -5.48
CA GLY A 208 18.14 21.52 -5.78
C GLY A 208 17.45 22.89 -5.88
N PRO A 209 18.13 23.93 -6.42
CA PRO A 209 17.57 25.30 -6.52
C PRO A 209 16.60 25.49 -7.70
N ILE A 210 16.09 24.40 -8.29
CA ILE A 210 15.18 24.42 -9.44
C ILE A 210 13.75 24.34 -8.92
N ASN A 211 12.81 25.06 -9.55
CA ASN A 211 11.40 24.95 -9.22
C ASN A 211 10.89 23.53 -9.55
N ASP A 212 10.19 22.93 -8.59
CA ASP A 212 9.48 21.66 -8.73
C ASP A 212 8.59 21.63 -9.98
N ASP A 213 8.48 20.45 -10.60
CA ASP A 213 7.74 20.28 -11.86
C ASP A 213 6.24 20.14 -11.63
N ASN A 214 5.44 21.02 -12.24
CA ASN A 214 4.00 20.82 -12.33
C ASN A 214 3.71 19.68 -13.31
N VAL A 215 3.26 18.55 -12.76
CA VAL A 215 2.96 17.33 -13.52
C VAL A 215 1.47 17.09 -13.70
N TYR A 216 0.62 17.85 -13.00
CA TYR A 216 -0.83 17.79 -13.15
C TYR A 216 -1.48 19.05 -12.58
N GLU A 217 -2.44 19.63 -13.30
CA GLU A 217 -3.22 20.75 -12.80
C GLU A 217 -4.68 20.65 -13.24
N LYS A 218 -5.60 20.81 -12.29
CA LYS A 218 -7.03 20.86 -12.57
C LYS A 218 -7.81 21.60 -11.50
N ASN A 219 -8.88 22.25 -11.92
CA ASN A 219 -9.82 22.90 -11.02
C ASN A 219 -10.90 21.94 -10.50
N TYR A 220 -11.23 22.04 -9.21
CA TYR A 220 -12.29 21.27 -8.56
C TYR A 220 -13.22 22.17 -7.74
N ILE A 221 -14.40 21.65 -7.39
CA ILE A 221 -15.31 22.27 -6.42
C ILE A 221 -15.29 21.41 -5.16
N ILE A 222 -15.15 22.04 -4.00
CA ILE A 222 -15.21 21.35 -2.70
C ILE A 222 -16.64 20.89 -2.48
N ALA A 223 -16.89 19.59 -2.58
CA ALA A 223 -18.23 19.02 -2.51
C ALA A 223 -18.67 18.71 -1.08
N SER A 224 -17.72 18.41 -0.19
CA SER A 224 -18.00 18.14 1.23
C SER A 224 -16.79 18.47 2.10
N GLU A 225 -16.85 18.24 3.42
CA GLU A 225 -15.70 18.36 4.32
C GLU A 225 -14.58 17.36 3.96
N LYS A 226 -14.90 16.25 3.29
CA LYS A 226 -13.97 15.19 2.88
C LYS A 226 -14.01 15.02 1.37
N ASN A 227 -12.89 15.23 0.70
CA ASN A 227 -12.83 15.22 -0.76
C ASN A 227 -11.80 14.21 -1.26
N TYR A 228 -12.10 13.61 -2.40
CA TYR A 228 -11.25 12.63 -3.06
C TYR A 228 -11.06 13.05 -4.51
N ILE A 229 -9.81 13.27 -4.90
CA ILE A 229 -9.39 13.56 -6.26
C ILE A 229 -8.68 12.30 -6.78
N ASN A 230 -8.98 11.91 -8.02
CA ASN A 230 -8.22 10.89 -8.72
C ASN A 230 -7.96 11.32 -10.17
N PHE A 231 -6.80 10.95 -10.68
CA PHE A 231 -6.38 11.25 -12.04
C PHE A 231 -5.45 10.17 -12.57
N PRO A 232 -5.33 10.00 -13.90
CA PRO A 232 -4.51 8.94 -14.48
C PRO A 232 -3.01 9.14 -14.18
N LEU A 233 -2.31 8.04 -13.93
CA LEU A 233 -0.84 7.98 -13.89
C LEU A 233 -0.32 7.97 -15.33
N THR A 234 0.03 9.16 -15.84
CA THR A 234 0.44 9.34 -17.24
C THR A 234 1.96 9.49 -17.39
N ALA A 235 2.41 9.33 -18.64
CA ALA A 235 3.78 9.62 -19.06
C ALA A 235 4.23 11.08 -18.77
N ASP A 236 3.29 12.02 -18.59
CA ASP A 236 3.61 13.43 -18.33
C ASP A 236 4.14 13.68 -16.92
N LEU A 237 4.01 12.70 -16.01
CA LEU A 237 4.69 12.72 -14.71
C LEU A 237 6.22 12.55 -14.82
N PHE A 238 6.73 12.23 -16.02
CA PHE A 238 8.12 11.87 -16.29
C PHE A 238 8.82 12.91 -17.18
N THR A 239 8.97 14.15 -16.68
CA THR A 239 9.38 15.33 -17.46
C THR A 239 10.89 15.56 -17.51
N LYS A 240 11.58 15.58 -16.37
CA LYS A 240 13.01 15.95 -16.30
C LYS A 240 13.98 14.77 -16.29
N GLY A 241 13.52 13.55 -15.96
CA GLY A 241 14.43 12.43 -15.77
C GLY A 241 15.42 12.65 -14.62
N GLY A 242 16.38 11.75 -14.44
CA GLY A 242 17.39 11.86 -13.37
C GLY A 242 17.11 10.95 -12.18
N GLU A 243 16.29 11.37 -11.22
CA GLU A 243 16.01 10.58 -10.01
C GLU A 243 15.10 9.39 -10.31
N SER A 244 15.57 8.17 -10.04
CA SER A 244 14.80 6.94 -10.31
C SER A 244 13.60 6.72 -9.37
N ILE A 245 13.37 7.61 -8.40
CA ILE A 245 12.24 7.60 -7.48
C ILE A 245 11.63 9.00 -7.44
N LEU A 246 10.46 9.16 -8.07
CA LEU A 246 9.69 10.40 -8.03
C LEU A 246 9.10 10.59 -6.65
N GLN A 247 9.03 11.83 -6.18
CA GLN A 247 8.37 12.21 -4.95
C GLN A 247 7.30 13.26 -5.24
N LEU A 248 6.03 12.91 -5.05
CA LEU A 248 4.91 13.78 -5.40
C LEU A 248 4.25 14.42 -4.18
N TYR A 249 3.93 15.70 -4.32
CA TYR A 249 3.08 16.45 -3.41
C TYR A 249 2.02 17.26 -4.17
N ALA A 250 1.00 17.71 -3.47
CA ALA A 250 -0.07 18.51 -4.03
C ALA A 250 -0.07 19.92 -3.44
N LYS A 251 -0.36 20.89 -4.28
CA LYS A 251 -0.67 22.27 -3.89
C LYS A 251 -2.14 22.52 -4.16
N ILE A 252 -2.88 22.93 -3.12
CA ILE A 252 -4.27 23.35 -3.23
C ILE A 252 -4.32 24.86 -3.06
N GLU A 253 -4.88 25.59 -4.03
CA GLU A 253 -5.13 27.02 -3.92
C GLU A 253 -6.62 27.30 -3.67
N LEU A 254 -6.92 28.00 -2.58
CA LEU A 254 -8.27 28.40 -2.16
C LEU A 254 -8.25 29.86 -1.73
N GLU A 255 -9.05 30.72 -2.37
CA GLU A 255 -9.21 32.15 -2.03
C GLU A 255 -7.88 32.90 -1.81
N ASN A 256 -6.91 32.70 -2.72
CA ASN A 256 -5.56 33.27 -2.70
C ASN A 256 -4.62 32.72 -1.61
N LYS A 257 -4.98 31.62 -0.94
CA LYS A 257 -4.10 30.89 -0.03
C LYS A 257 -3.70 29.55 -0.64
N ALA A 258 -2.40 29.28 -0.67
CA ALA A 258 -1.84 28.00 -1.10
C ALA A 258 -1.60 27.06 0.09
N TYR A 259 -1.84 25.77 -0.12
CA TYR A 259 -1.63 24.71 0.84
C TYR A 259 -0.80 23.60 0.17
N GLU A 260 0.43 23.40 0.62
CA GLU A 260 1.29 22.31 0.17
C GLU A 260 1.11 21.11 1.10
N LEU A 261 0.70 19.98 0.51
CA LEU A 261 0.19 18.82 1.21
C LEU A 261 0.59 17.52 0.49
N PRO A 262 0.96 16.46 1.21
CA PRO A 262 1.24 16.44 2.64
C PRO A 262 2.60 17.12 2.96
N GLN A 263 3.07 17.03 4.21
CA GLN A 263 4.44 17.45 4.55
C GLN A 263 5.49 16.65 3.76
N GLU A 264 6.71 17.17 3.57
CA GLU A 264 7.79 16.56 2.77
C GLU A 264 8.04 15.07 3.09
N THR A 265 8.04 14.72 4.38
CA THR A 265 8.23 13.33 4.86
C THR A 265 7.08 12.36 4.52
N ASP A 266 6.01 12.86 3.93
CA ASP A 266 4.78 12.14 3.56
C ASP A 266 4.53 12.14 2.04
N TYR A 267 5.46 12.65 1.20
CA TYR A 267 5.31 12.65 -0.26
C TYR A 267 5.10 11.24 -0.81
N LEU A 268 4.35 11.15 -1.91
CA LEU A 268 4.10 9.86 -2.58
C LEU A 268 5.32 9.48 -3.40
N LYS A 269 5.91 8.33 -3.07
CA LYS A 269 7.01 7.75 -3.81
C LYS A 269 6.51 6.90 -4.96
N ILE A 270 7.08 7.11 -6.14
CA ILE A 270 6.86 6.29 -7.34
C ILE A 270 8.22 5.90 -7.91
N HIS A 271 8.52 4.61 -7.95
CA HIS A 271 9.79 4.12 -8.46
C HIS A 271 9.73 3.98 -9.99
N ALA A 272 10.56 4.70 -10.73
CA ALA A 272 10.56 4.69 -12.19
C ALA A 272 10.81 3.28 -12.79
N VAL A 273 11.51 2.41 -12.05
CA VAL A 273 11.76 1.01 -12.46
C VAL A 273 10.47 0.21 -12.68
N GLU A 274 9.38 0.58 -12.00
CA GLU A 274 8.10 -0.15 -12.12
C GLU A 274 7.45 -0.01 -13.51
N PHE A 275 7.92 0.94 -14.32
CA PHE A 275 7.45 1.18 -15.69
C PHE A 275 8.26 0.40 -16.75
N VAL A 276 9.36 -0.25 -16.38
CA VAL A 276 10.17 -1.06 -17.32
C VAL A 276 9.31 -2.09 -18.09
N PRO A 277 8.42 -2.90 -17.47
CA PRO A 277 7.59 -3.85 -18.21
C PRO A 277 6.66 -3.19 -19.25
N LYS A 278 6.17 -1.98 -18.93
CA LYS A 278 5.30 -1.21 -19.85
C LYS A 278 6.10 -0.73 -21.07
N ILE A 279 7.33 -0.25 -20.85
CA ILE A 279 8.23 0.19 -21.91
C ILE A 279 8.63 -1.00 -22.79
N GLU A 280 9.03 -2.12 -22.19
CA GLU A 280 9.33 -3.37 -22.91
C GLU A 280 8.14 -3.85 -23.75
N GLY A 281 6.92 -3.76 -23.22
CA GLY A 281 5.70 -4.04 -23.96
C GLY A 281 5.52 -3.15 -25.20
N ALA A 282 5.79 -1.85 -25.08
CA ALA A 282 5.73 -0.92 -26.21
C ALA A 282 6.83 -1.20 -27.25
N LEU A 283 8.00 -1.67 -26.81
CA LEU A 283 9.11 -2.12 -27.66
C LEU A 283 8.90 -3.53 -28.25
N LYS A 284 7.80 -4.20 -27.88
CA LYS A 284 7.47 -5.59 -28.25
C LYS A 284 8.47 -6.63 -27.70
N TRP A 285 9.17 -6.29 -26.62
CA TRP A 285 10.07 -7.20 -25.92
C TRP A 285 9.25 -8.12 -25.02
N THR A 286 8.74 -9.18 -25.62
CA THR A 286 7.70 -10.02 -25.02
C THR A 286 8.28 -10.90 -23.91
N LYS A 287 9.51 -11.40 -24.09
CA LYS A 287 10.17 -12.27 -23.09
C LYS A 287 10.72 -11.46 -21.92
N ALA A 288 11.35 -10.32 -22.18
CA ALA A 288 11.83 -9.42 -21.14
C ALA A 288 10.68 -8.97 -20.24
N LYS A 289 9.60 -8.45 -20.85
CA LYS A 289 8.39 -8.02 -20.13
C LYS A 289 7.84 -9.11 -19.22
N MET A 290 7.68 -10.32 -19.75
CA MET A 290 7.15 -11.46 -18.99
C MET A 290 8.02 -11.77 -17.77
N LEU A 291 9.34 -11.74 -17.89
CA LEU A 291 10.24 -11.98 -16.76
C LEU A 291 10.21 -10.84 -15.73
N GLN A 292 10.11 -9.59 -16.18
CA GLN A 292 9.94 -8.45 -15.29
C GLN A 292 8.62 -8.55 -14.49
N GLU A 293 7.51 -8.87 -15.14
CA GLU A 293 6.21 -9.06 -14.47
C GLU A 293 6.30 -10.15 -13.39
N ILE A 294 6.92 -11.30 -13.70
CA ILE A 294 7.18 -12.35 -12.71
C ILE A 294 8.03 -11.84 -11.55
N TRP A 295 9.04 -11.01 -11.82
CA TRP A 295 9.89 -10.42 -10.80
C TRP A 295 9.07 -9.49 -9.88
N PHE A 296 8.34 -8.51 -10.43
CA PHE A 296 7.55 -7.52 -9.67
C PHE A 296 6.38 -8.14 -8.89
N GLU A 297 5.74 -9.18 -9.43
CA GLU A 297 4.64 -9.89 -8.76
C GLU A 297 5.13 -10.82 -7.64
N GLY A 298 6.38 -11.28 -7.73
CA GLY A 298 6.98 -12.21 -6.79
C GLY A 298 7.16 -11.65 -5.38
N LYS A 299 7.21 -12.54 -4.39
CA LYS A 299 7.57 -12.19 -3.00
C LYS A 299 9.04 -11.74 -2.94
N GLU A 300 9.35 -10.85 -2.00
CA GLU A 300 10.73 -10.40 -1.73
C GLU A 300 11.71 -11.59 -1.66
N ASN A 301 12.66 -11.65 -2.60
CA ASN A 301 13.74 -12.63 -2.63
C ASN A 301 14.97 -12.06 -3.35
N ASP A 302 16.13 -12.16 -2.71
CA ASP A 302 17.45 -11.80 -3.26
C ASP A 302 18.38 -13.01 -3.41
N LYS A 303 17.84 -14.23 -3.25
CA LYS A 303 18.60 -15.49 -3.32
C LYS A 303 18.00 -16.37 -4.39
N PRO A 304 18.29 -16.11 -5.69
CA PRO A 304 17.69 -16.85 -6.80
C PRO A 304 17.95 -18.37 -6.73
N TRP A 305 19.03 -18.79 -6.09
CA TRP A 305 19.39 -20.21 -5.89
C TRP A 305 18.57 -20.93 -4.81
N LEU A 306 17.87 -20.24 -3.90
CA LEU A 306 17.13 -20.91 -2.82
C LEU A 306 15.68 -21.27 -3.16
N ILE A 307 15.14 -20.68 -4.22
CA ILE A 307 13.77 -20.90 -4.67
C ILE A 307 13.72 -21.81 -5.90
N ASP A 308 12.55 -22.38 -6.17
CA ASP A 308 12.37 -23.20 -7.37
C ASP A 308 12.62 -22.34 -8.62
N PRO A 309 13.52 -22.79 -9.51
CA PRO A 309 13.87 -22.04 -10.69
C PRO A 309 12.73 -22.02 -11.69
N LYS A 310 12.76 -21.05 -12.59
CA LYS A 310 11.85 -20.99 -13.73
C LYS A 310 12.40 -21.88 -14.84
N VAL A 311 11.70 -22.97 -15.08
CA VAL A 311 11.90 -23.87 -16.23
C VAL A 311 10.79 -23.59 -17.25
N ASP A 312 11.07 -23.83 -18.53
CA ASP A 312 10.10 -23.81 -19.63
C ASP A 312 9.49 -22.43 -20.00
N LEU A 313 9.97 -21.32 -19.44
CA LEU A 313 9.54 -19.96 -19.84
C LEU A 313 10.18 -19.49 -21.16
N LEU A 314 11.36 -20.03 -21.48
CA LEU A 314 12.19 -19.63 -22.61
C LEU A 314 12.59 -20.84 -23.44
N SER A 315 12.46 -20.76 -24.76
CA SER A 315 12.93 -21.82 -25.65
C SER A 315 14.28 -21.48 -26.26
N MET A 316 15.12 -22.50 -26.44
CA MET A 316 16.36 -22.42 -27.19
C MET A 316 16.10 -22.02 -28.63
N ASP A 317 14.98 -22.41 -29.24
CA ASP A 317 14.65 -21.95 -30.59
C ASP A 317 14.43 -20.45 -30.67
N TRP A 318 13.78 -19.85 -29.66
CA TRP A 318 13.68 -18.39 -29.57
C TRP A 318 15.06 -17.76 -29.37
N VAL A 319 15.88 -18.28 -28.44
CA VAL A 319 17.24 -17.77 -28.20
C VAL A 319 18.10 -17.83 -29.47
N LEU A 320 18.03 -18.95 -30.20
CA LEU A 320 18.83 -19.19 -31.40
C LEU A 320 18.30 -18.47 -32.64
N SER A 321 17.13 -17.81 -32.55
CA SER A 321 16.68 -16.89 -33.59
C SER A 321 17.54 -15.62 -33.65
N TYR A 322 18.24 -15.29 -32.56
CA TYR A 322 19.19 -14.18 -32.52
C TYR A 322 20.56 -14.63 -33.06
N PRO A 323 21.07 -14.00 -34.14
CA PRO A 323 22.31 -14.44 -34.80
C PRO A 323 23.55 -14.51 -33.87
N ARG A 324 23.63 -13.60 -32.89
CA ARG A 324 24.73 -13.57 -31.91
C ARG A 324 24.74 -14.78 -30.98
N MET A 325 23.56 -15.24 -30.54
CA MET A 325 23.43 -16.46 -29.73
C MET A 325 23.66 -17.71 -30.58
N LYS A 326 23.14 -17.71 -31.81
CA LYS A 326 23.36 -18.80 -32.77
C LYS A 326 24.85 -19.02 -33.05
N THR A 327 25.61 -17.94 -33.19
CA THR A 327 27.06 -18.00 -33.41
C THR A 327 27.78 -18.67 -32.24
N GLU A 328 27.45 -18.34 -30.98
CA GLU A 328 28.03 -19.01 -29.82
C GLU A 328 27.60 -20.47 -29.69
N TYR A 329 26.33 -20.77 -29.97
CA TYR A 329 25.83 -22.14 -30.04
C TYR A 329 26.58 -22.99 -31.07
N ASP A 330 26.82 -22.47 -32.27
CA ASP A 330 27.51 -23.18 -33.34
C ASP A 330 28.96 -23.53 -32.95
N LYS A 331 29.67 -22.60 -32.29
CA LYS A 331 30.99 -22.88 -31.71
C LYS A 331 30.93 -23.98 -30.66
N ILE A 332 29.88 -24.01 -29.85
CA ILE A 332 29.69 -25.03 -28.82
C ILE A 332 29.55 -26.41 -29.45
N ILE A 333 28.63 -26.58 -30.41
CA ILE A 333 28.29 -27.88 -31.01
C ILE A 333 29.35 -28.40 -31.99
N THR A 334 30.19 -27.52 -32.53
CA THR A 334 31.27 -27.93 -33.44
C THR A 334 32.49 -28.45 -32.67
N GLU A 335 32.87 -27.74 -31.59
CA GLU A 335 34.18 -27.97 -30.96
C GLU A 335 34.13 -28.03 -29.44
N LYS A 336 33.49 -27.06 -28.76
CA LYS A 336 33.72 -26.87 -27.31
C LYS A 336 33.16 -28.02 -26.48
N TRP A 337 32.08 -28.68 -26.90
CA TRP A 337 31.45 -29.77 -26.15
C TRP A 337 32.33 -31.02 -25.99
N LYS A 338 33.34 -31.21 -26.86
CA LYS A 338 34.25 -32.37 -26.84
C LYS A 338 35.70 -31.99 -26.50
N SER A 339 35.92 -30.78 -26.02
CA SER A 339 37.24 -30.34 -25.57
C SER A 339 37.79 -31.20 -24.43
N ASN A 340 39.12 -31.28 -24.28
CA ASN A 340 39.76 -32.07 -23.22
C ASN A 340 39.25 -31.71 -21.82
N ASN A 341 39.02 -30.42 -21.55
CA ASN A 341 38.47 -29.95 -20.27
C ASN A 341 37.02 -30.41 -20.06
N ALA A 342 36.19 -30.38 -21.12
CA ALA A 342 34.83 -30.89 -21.06
C ALA A 342 34.83 -32.39 -20.76
N ILE A 343 35.62 -33.19 -21.49
CA ILE A 343 35.70 -34.64 -21.26
C ILE A 343 36.22 -34.96 -19.86
N LYS A 344 37.20 -34.22 -19.34
CA LYS A 344 37.67 -34.35 -17.96
C LYS A 344 36.56 -34.09 -16.94
N LEU A 345 35.72 -33.07 -17.17
CA LEU A 345 34.57 -32.79 -16.31
C LEU A 345 33.47 -33.85 -16.47
N LEU A 346 33.23 -34.36 -17.67
CA LEU A 346 32.24 -35.41 -17.93
C LEU A 346 32.56 -36.68 -17.15
N LYS A 347 33.83 -37.10 -17.10
CA LYS A 347 34.26 -38.23 -16.26
C LYS A 347 33.87 -38.04 -14.80
N LYS A 348 34.09 -36.83 -14.25
CA LYS A 348 33.66 -36.48 -12.88
C LYS A 348 32.13 -36.51 -12.74
N ARG A 349 31.37 -36.04 -13.74
CA ARG A 349 29.90 -36.10 -13.70
C ARG A 349 29.37 -37.53 -13.76
N ILE A 350 29.95 -38.41 -14.56
CA ILE A 350 29.62 -39.85 -14.57
C ILE A 350 29.86 -40.45 -13.17
N LYS A 351 31.00 -40.14 -12.54
CA LYS A 351 31.30 -40.55 -11.17
C LYS A 351 30.25 -40.07 -10.15
N GLU A 352 29.76 -38.85 -10.32
CA GLU A 352 28.67 -38.31 -9.49
C GLU A 352 27.33 -39.03 -9.76
N MET A 353 27.02 -39.37 -11.01
CA MET A 353 25.80 -40.12 -11.37
C MET A 353 25.72 -41.50 -10.72
N VAL A 354 26.87 -42.17 -10.53
CA VAL A 354 26.95 -43.47 -9.83
C VAL A 354 26.62 -43.31 -8.34
N LYS A 355 26.96 -42.16 -7.75
CA LYS A 355 26.82 -41.90 -6.30
C LYS A 355 25.45 -41.39 -5.91
N ILE A 356 24.72 -40.75 -6.82
CA ILE A 356 23.42 -40.13 -6.53
C ILE A 356 22.32 -41.20 -6.69
N PRO A 357 21.65 -41.63 -5.60
CA PRO A 357 20.68 -42.73 -5.65
C PRO A 357 19.51 -42.47 -6.60
N THR A 358 19.08 -41.22 -6.74
CA THR A 358 17.99 -40.84 -7.65
C THR A 358 18.36 -41.02 -9.13
N VAL A 359 19.65 -41.02 -9.49
CA VAL A 359 20.12 -41.25 -10.87
C VAL A 359 20.25 -42.75 -11.17
N ASN A 360 20.72 -43.54 -10.20
CA ASN A 360 20.83 -45.00 -10.28
C ASN A 360 21.67 -45.51 -11.49
N LEU A 361 22.79 -44.83 -11.80
CA LEU A 361 23.73 -45.32 -12.80
C LEU A 361 24.58 -46.46 -12.23
N ASN A 362 24.37 -47.68 -12.73
CA ASN A 362 25.18 -48.84 -12.38
C ASN A 362 26.21 -49.09 -13.49
N LEU A 363 27.50 -48.98 -13.17
CA LEU A 363 28.58 -49.20 -14.13
C LEU A 363 28.67 -50.69 -14.54
N PRO A 364 29.05 -50.98 -15.80
CA PRO A 364 29.15 -52.35 -16.30
C PRO A 364 30.30 -53.10 -15.62
N LYS A 365 30.04 -54.34 -15.21
CA LYS A 365 31.00 -55.19 -14.46
C LYS A 365 31.62 -56.28 -15.32
N LYS A 366 30.89 -56.78 -16.32
CA LYS A 366 31.36 -57.87 -17.21
C LYS A 366 32.00 -57.30 -18.48
N ASP A 367 32.97 -58.02 -19.06
CA ASP A 367 33.59 -57.57 -20.31
C ASP A 367 32.55 -57.38 -21.41
N ASN A 368 32.64 -56.27 -22.15
CA ASN A 368 31.68 -55.86 -23.18
C ASN A 368 30.24 -55.65 -22.71
N GLU A 369 29.98 -55.64 -21.40
CA GLU A 369 28.70 -55.16 -20.88
C GLU A 369 28.59 -53.65 -21.11
N THR A 370 27.43 -53.24 -21.61
CA THR A 370 27.13 -51.85 -21.96
C THR A 370 25.92 -51.37 -21.19
N VAL A 371 26.02 -50.17 -20.61
CA VAL A 371 24.91 -49.49 -19.93
C VAL A 371 24.73 -48.08 -20.49
N ASN A 372 23.51 -47.56 -20.41
CA ASN A 372 23.24 -46.18 -20.80
C ASN A 372 23.60 -45.21 -19.66
N PHE A 373 24.07 -44.02 -20.01
CA PHE A 373 24.25 -42.90 -19.09
C PHE A 373 23.63 -41.62 -19.64
N GLY A 374 23.42 -40.65 -18.74
CA GLY A 374 22.85 -39.34 -19.04
C GLY A 374 21.57 -39.08 -18.25
N VAL A 375 21.31 -37.81 -17.96
CA VAL A 375 20.18 -37.37 -17.13
C VAL A 375 19.44 -36.24 -17.84
N SER A 376 18.15 -36.45 -18.14
CA SER A 376 17.28 -35.45 -18.79
C SER A 376 16.12 -34.99 -17.90
N ARG A 377 16.01 -35.51 -16.66
CA ARG A 377 14.90 -35.21 -15.77
C ARG A 377 14.96 -33.76 -15.29
N ASN A 378 13.83 -33.06 -15.37
CA ASN A 378 13.67 -31.65 -14.97
C ASN A 378 13.14 -31.49 -13.53
N GLU A 379 13.00 -32.58 -12.78
CA GLU A 379 12.63 -32.55 -11.37
C GLU A 379 13.58 -31.65 -10.57
N ILE A 380 13.03 -30.72 -9.81
CA ILE A 380 13.81 -29.78 -9.01
C ILE A 380 14.32 -30.49 -7.76
N GLN A 381 15.64 -30.45 -7.56
CA GLN A 381 16.31 -30.97 -6.38
C GLN A 381 17.23 -29.91 -5.79
N LYS A 382 17.49 -30.01 -4.49
CA LYS A 382 18.40 -29.12 -3.77
C LYS A 382 19.74 -29.80 -3.59
N PHE A 383 20.81 -29.10 -3.96
CA PHE A 383 22.19 -29.56 -3.79
C PHE A 383 22.98 -28.57 -2.97
N ASP A 384 23.71 -29.07 -1.98
CA ASP A 384 24.61 -28.25 -1.18
C ASP A 384 25.95 -28.04 -1.88
N ASN A 385 26.70 -27.06 -1.37
CA ASN A 385 28.07 -26.77 -1.79
C ASN A 385 28.22 -26.38 -3.29
N ILE A 386 27.20 -25.74 -3.85
CA ILE A 386 27.22 -25.22 -5.22
C ILE A 386 27.79 -23.81 -5.22
N GLU A 387 28.85 -23.63 -6.01
CA GLU A 387 29.53 -22.34 -6.19
C GLU A 387 28.60 -21.31 -6.84
N GLN A 388 28.50 -20.12 -6.24
CA GLN A 388 27.69 -19.00 -6.68
C GLN A 388 28.61 -17.90 -7.23
N PRO A 389 28.75 -17.76 -8.57
CA PRO A 389 29.68 -16.80 -9.17
C PRO A 389 29.39 -15.34 -8.79
N LYS A 390 28.11 -14.97 -8.70
CA LYS A 390 27.66 -13.62 -8.30
C LYS A 390 27.93 -13.28 -6.83
N LEU A 391 28.32 -14.27 -6.01
CA LEU A 391 28.76 -14.10 -4.62
C LEU A 391 30.27 -14.27 -4.44
N GLY A 392 31.06 -14.01 -5.49
CA GLY A 392 32.52 -14.18 -5.44
C GLY A 392 32.96 -15.63 -5.26
N GLY A 393 32.15 -16.58 -5.74
CA GLY A 393 32.44 -18.02 -5.66
C GLY A 393 32.09 -18.66 -4.31
N GLN A 394 31.35 -17.98 -3.44
CA GLN A 394 30.82 -18.60 -2.22
C GLN A 394 29.95 -19.81 -2.56
N LYS A 395 30.00 -20.83 -1.70
CA LYS A 395 29.20 -22.04 -1.87
C LYS A 395 27.89 -21.90 -1.11
N ALA A 396 26.79 -22.24 -1.77
CA ALA A 396 25.46 -22.25 -1.20
C ALA A 396 24.70 -23.53 -1.58
N GLN A 397 23.57 -23.74 -0.92
CA GLN A 397 22.56 -24.66 -1.41
C GLN A 397 21.89 -24.06 -2.64
N GLU A 398 21.64 -24.86 -3.67
CA GLU A 398 20.93 -24.44 -4.87
C GLU A 398 19.82 -25.42 -5.24
N ALA A 399 18.62 -24.90 -5.49
CA ALA A 399 17.52 -25.60 -6.14
C ALA A 399 17.70 -25.53 -7.66
N MET A 400 17.80 -26.68 -8.32
CA MET A 400 18.02 -26.77 -9.77
C MET A 400 17.32 -28.00 -10.36
N PRO A 401 17.02 -28.00 -11.67
CA PRO A 401 16.61 -29.21 -12.36
C PRO A 401 17.71 -30.28 -12.26
N LEU A 402 17.34 -31.54 -12.07
CA LEU A 402 18.33 -32.60 -11.85
C LEU A 402 19.39 -32.69 -12.96
N PHE A 403 19.02 -32.44 -14.22
CA PHE A 403 19.99 -32.44 -15.33
C PHE A 403 21.11 -31.39 -15.17
N GLU A 404 20.83 -30.24 -14.54
CA GLU A 404 21.81 -29.15 -14.34
C GLU A 404 22.98 -29.63 -13.49
N LYS A 405 22.74 -30.53 -12.52
CA LYS A 405 23.80 -31.09 -11.68
C LYS A 405 24.91 -31.76 -12.50
N PHE A 406 24.57 -32.23 -13.70
CA PHE A 406 25.44 -33.02 -14.56
C PHE A 406 25.91 -32.30 -15.83
N TYR A 407 25.77 -30.97 -15.91
CA TYR A 407 26.45 -30.25 -17.00
C TYR A 407 27.96 -30.53 -16.91
N TYR A 408 28.58 -30.69 -18.08
CA TYR A 408 30.00 -30.98 -18.18
C TYR A 408 30.75 -29.98 -19.07
N GLN A 409 30.05 -29.01 -19.62
CA GLN A 409 30.63 -27.83 -20.26
C GLN A 409 29.80 -26.59 -19.93
N SER A 410 30.47 -25.47 -19.76
CA SER A 410 29.88 -24.15 -19.53
C SER A 410 30.56 -23.13 -20.43
N VAL A 411 29.79 -22.39 -21.21
CA VAL A 411 30.30 -21.35 -22.11
C VAL A 411 29.52 -20.07 -21.88
N SER A 412 30.21 -19.04 -21.41
CA SER A 412 29.60 -17.74 -21.16
C SER A 412 29.43 -16.97 -22.47
N TYR A 413 28.24 -16.43 -22.69
CA TYR A 413 28.02 -15.30 -23.58
C TYR A 413 28.04 -14.04 -22.71
N ASN A 414 28.96 -13.12 -22.98
CA ASN A 414 29.10 -11.88 -22.22
C ASN A 414 28.79 -10.70 -23.13
N ILE A 415 27.85 -9.87 -22.71
CA ILE A 415 27.63 -8.58 -23.37
C ILE A 415 28.86 -7.70 -23.20
N SER A 416 29.17 -6.91 -24.23
CA SER A 416 30.23 -5.92 -24.14
C SER A 416 29.92 -4.92 -23.01
N LYS A 417 30.86 -4.78 -22.07
CA LYS A 417 30.84 -3.68 -21.08
C LYS A 417 31.27 -2.35 -21.68
N ASN A 418 31.78 -2.35 -22.91
CA ASN A 418 32.13 -1.12 -23.61
C ASN A 418 30.85 -0.48 -24.17
N VAL A 419 30.49 0.65 -23.57
CA VAL A 419 29.41 1.57 -23.95
C VAL A 419 29.44 2.03 -25.42
N PHE A 420 30.59 1.96 -26.10
CA PHE A 420 30.73 2.27 -27.53
C PHE A 420 30.57 1.05 -28.45
N SER A 421 30.56 -0.16 -27.89
CA SER A 421 30.27 -1.42 -28.58
C SER A 421 28.90 -1.89 -28.11
N MET A 422 27.86 -1.18 -28.55
CA MET A 422 26.50 -1.42 -28.10
C MET A 422 26.02 -2.79 -28.59
N GLU A 423 25.80 -3.70 -27.65
CA GLU A 423 24.90 -4.82 -27.88
C GLU A 423 23.53 -4.29 -28.30
N PRO A 424 22.82 -4.96 -29.21
CA PRO A 424 21.47 -4.57 -29.57
C PRO A 424 20.58 -4.51 -28.33
N LEU A 425 19.97 -3.35 -28.08
CA LEU A 425 18.90 -3.21 -27.11
C LEU A 425 17.65 -3.85 -27.73
N ASP A 426 17.46 -5.14 -27.44
CA ASP A 426 16.36 -5.95 -27.92
C ASP A 426 15.80 -6.86 -26.82
N ASP A 427 14.78 -7.65 -27.15
CA ASP A 427 14.11 -8.53 -26.20
C ASP A 427 15.08 -9.54 -25.55
N LEU A 428 16.10 -10.01 -26.30
CA LEU A 428 17.13 -10.89 -25.75
C LEU A 428 18.03 -10.16 -24.74
N PHE A 429 18.39 -8.90 -24.98
CA PHE A 429 19.12 -8.09 -24.01
C PHE A 429 18.35 -7.96 -22.69
N GLY A 430 17.07 -7.58 -22.75
CA GLY A 430 16.22 -7.46 -21.56
C GLY A 430 15.91 -8.79 -20.86
N THR A 431 15.98 -9.92 -21.59
CA THR A 431 15.66 -11.25 -21.04
C THR A 431 16.86 -11.92 -20.36
N LEU A 432 18.05 -11.88 -20.99
CA LEU A 432 19.20 -12.69 -20.57
C LEU A 432 20.50 -11.91 -20.38
N ALA A 433 20.64 -10.72 -20.99
CA ALA A 433 21.90 -9.97 -21.03
C ALA A 433 23.14 -10.88 -21.24
N SER A 434 24.02 -11.00 -20.22
CA SER A 434 25.06 -12.05 -20.18
C SER A 434 24.52 -13.33 -19.57
N CYS A 435 24.68 -14.46 -20.26
CA CYS A 435 24.14 -15.75 -19.81
C CYS A 435 25.14 -16.90 -20.06
N GLN A 436 24.79 -18.10 -19.58
CA GLN A 436 25.66 -19.28 -19.69
C GLN A 436 24.99 -20.41 -20.47
N PHE A 437 25.62 -20.80 -21.58
CA PHE A 437 25.30 -22.07 -22.20
C PHE A 437 25.87 -23.22 -21.38
N ARG A 438 25.09 -24.26 -21.21
CA ARG A 438 25.44 -25.49 -20.52
C ARG A 438 25.27 -26.67 -21.47
N VAL A 439 26.12 -27.68 -21.30
CA VAL A 439 26.03 -28.93 -22.09
C VAL A 439 25.94 -30.14 -21.17
N ILE A 440 24.98 -31.02 -21.46
CA ILE A 440 24.80 -32.35 -20.85
C ILE A 440 24.99 -33.43 -21.91
N ALA A 441 25.43 -34.62 -21.51
CA ALA A 441 25.73 -35.73 -22.42
C ALA A 441 24.91 -36.99 -22.11
N PHE A 442 24.66 -37.75 -23.16
CA PHE A 442 23.99 -39.04 -23.13
C PHE A 442 24.74 -40.03 -24.01
N GLY A 443 24.69 -41.29 -23.64
CA GLY A 443 25.21 -42.37 -24.48
C GLY A 443 25.44 -43.63 -23.69
N THR A 444 26.52 -44.33 -23.97
CA THR A 444 26.79 -45.65 -23.41
C THR A 444 28.16 -45.74 -22.77
N ILE A 445 28.27 -46.54 -21.72
CA ILE A 445 29.53 -46.94 -21.08
C ILE A 445 29.68 -48.44 -21.26
N THR A 446 30.81 -48.88 -21.82
CA THR A 446 31.12 -50.30 -22.04
C THR A 446 32.37 -50.70 -21.27
N ARG A 447 32.33 -51.79 -20.51
CA ARG A 447 33.51 -52.32 -19.81
C ARG A 447 34.46 -53.00 -20.82
N LYS A 448 35.77 -52.73 -20.70
CA LYS A 448 36.83 -53.34 -21.51
C LYS A 448 37.90 -53.94 -20.60
N ASN A 449 37.70 -55.19 -20.21
CA ASN A 449 38.53 -55.90 -19.22
C ASN A 449 39.98 -56.07 -19.67
N SER A 450 40.23 -56.29 -20.96
CA SER A 450 41.59 -56.39 -21.51
C SER A 450 42.46 -55.15 -21.25
N SER A 451 41.84 -53.98 -21.11
CA SER A 451 42.50 -52.70 -20.83
C SER A 451 42.26 -52.18 -19.41
N ASN A 452 41.51 -52.91 -18.58
CA ASN A 452 40.96 -52.46 -17.31
C ASN A 452 40.37 -51.03 -17.36
N ASN A 453 39.65 -50.72 -18.43
CA ASN A 453 39.08 -49.39 -18.70
C ASN A 453 37.61 -49.49 -19.11
N TYR A 454 36.99 -48.32 -19.22
CA TYR A 454 35.67 -48.13 -19.80
C TYR A 454 35.78 -47.38 -21.13
N LEU A 455 35.06 -47.86 -22.14
CA LEU A 455 34.81 -47.11 -23.38
C LEU A 455 33.51 -46.33 -23.21
N VAL A 456 33.61 -45.00 -23.18
CA VAL A 456 32.46 -44.11 -23.11
C VAL A 456 32.17 -43.57 -24.51
N LYS A 457 30.94 -43.77 -24.98
CA LYS A 457 30.44 -43.25 -26.25
C LYS A 457 29.34 -42.23 -25.98
N ILE A 458 29.54 -41.01 -26.44
CA ILE A 458 28.52 -39.95 -26.44
C ILE A 458 27.75 -40.06 -27.75
N THR A 459 26.44 -40.31 -27.66
CA THR A 459 25.54 -40.44 -28.80
C THR A 459 24.60 -39.25 -28.97
N LYS A 460 24.41 -38.46 -27.89
CA LYS A 460 23.57 -37.28 -27.88
C LYS A 460 24.08 -36.28 -26.86
N ILE A 461 24.01 -34.99 -27.17
CA ILE A 461 24.20 -33.89 -26.23
C ILE A 461 22.92 -33.07 -26.11
N GLY A 462 22.73 -32.42 -24.96
CA GLY A 462 21.73 -31.40 -24.75
C GLY A 462 22.41 -30.08 -24.46
N VAL A 463 21.97 -29.00 -25.12
CA VAL A 463 22.46 -27.64 -24.91
C VAL A 463 21.29 -26.77 -24.45
N TYR A 464 21.50 -26.01 -23.39
CA TYR A 464 20.52 -25.08 -22.83
C TYR A 464 21.22 -23.86 -22.25
N ILE A 465 20.45 -22.82 -21.94
CA ILE A 465 20.94 -21.68 -21.17
C ILE A 465 20.49 -21.80 -19.72
N LYS A 466 21.43 -21.50 -18.83
CA LYS A 466 21.15 -21.11 -17.45
C LYS A 466 21.49 -19.64 -17.31
N ASP A 467 20.57 -18.90 -16.71
CA ASP A 467 20.78 -17.53 -16.32
C ASP A 467 20.20 -17.27 -14.93
N SER A 468 20.60 -16.18 -14.30
CA SER A 468 20.01 -15.71 -13.05
C SER A 468 19.44 -14.30 -13.25
N PHE A 469 18.11 -14.25 -13.32
CA PHE A 469 17.35 -13.01 -13.45
C PHE A 469 17.28 -12.36 -12.07
N ASP A 470 18.31 -11.57 -11.77
CA ASP A 470 18.53 -10.99 -10.46
C ASP A 470 19.18 -9.61 -10.54
N PHE A 471 19.06 -8.86 -9.44
CA PHE A 471 19.57 -7.50 -9.33
C PHE A 471 20.44 -7.33 -8.07
N ILE A 472 21.21 -8.37 -7.71
CA ILE A 472 21.96 -8.41 -6.44
C ILE A 472 23.34 -7.75 -6.52
N THR A 473 23.93 -7.65 -7.71
CA THR A 473 25.26 -7.03 -7.89
C THR A 473 25.20 -5.51 -7.69
N GLU A 474 26.27 -4.94 -7.15
CA GLU A 474 26.34 -3.49 -6.88
C GLU A 474 26.20 -2.66 -8.16
N SER A 475 25.42 -1.57 -8.05
CA SER A 475 25.14 -0.52 -9.05
C SER A 475 25.44 -0.82 -10.53
N GLU A 476 25.03 -1.98 -11.02
CA GLU A 476 25.15 -2.33 -12.43
C GLU A 476 24.13 -1.52 -13.24
N TYR A 477 24.62 -0.83 -14.27
CA TYR A 477 23.81 0.02 -15.14
C TYR A 477 23.03 -0.84 -16.15
N LEU A 478 21.70 -0.65 -16.17
CA LEU A 478 20.76 -1.41 -17.00
C LEU A 478 20.16 -0.57 -18.14
N GLY A 479 20.66 0.64 -18.35
CA GLY A 479 20.16 1.58 -19.35
C GLY A 479 19.43 2.77 -18.76
N ASP A 480 19.16 3.74 -19.62
CA ASP A 480 18.32 4.89 -19.37
C ASP A 480 16.95 4.65 -20.01
N TRP A 481 15.90 4.60 -19.19
CA TRP A 481 14.56 4.21 -19.58
C TRP A 481 13.60 5.40 -19.51
N SER A 482 12.76 5.57 -20.53
CA SER A 482 11.79 6.67 -20.61
C SER A 482 10.36 6.15 -20.69
N PRO A 483 9.57 6.26 -19.61
CA PRO A 483 8.12 6.00 -19.66
C PRO A 483 7.40 6.92 -20.65
N LYS A 484 7.92 8.14 -20.85
CA LYS A 484 7.32 9.13 -21.75
C LYS A 484 7.55 8.81 -23.22
N LYS A 485 8.76 8.39 -23.58
CA LYS A 485 9.11 8.02 -24.96
C LYS A 485 8.82 6.55 -25.29
N ASN A 486 8.50 5.73 -24.28
CA ASN A 486 8.44 4.28 -24.39
C ASN A 486 9.73 3.72 -25.04
N ALA A 487 10.86 4.19 -24.55
CA ALA A 487 12.17 3.91 -25.15
C ALA A 487 13.22 3.63 -24.08
N VAL A 488 14.26 2.92 -24.48
CA VAL A 488 15.47 2.69 -23.69
C VAL A 488 16.68 3.12 -24.52
N SER A 489 17.68 3.66 -23.84
CA SER A 489 18.96 4.01 -24.44
C SER A 489 20.09 3.61 -23.52
N VAL A 490 21.29 3.44 -24.07
CA VAL A 490 22.52 3.33 -23.29
C VAL A 490 23.34 4.57 -23.62
N ASN A 491 23.46 5.48 -22.66
CA ASN A 491 24.29 6.68 -22.82
C ASN A 491 25.53 6.59 -21.92
N PRO A 492 26.74 6.51 -22.49
CA PRO A 492 27.98 6.53 -21.71
C PRO A 492 28.17 7.78 -20.83
N TYR A 493 27.50 8.88 -21.16
CA TYR A 493 27.65 10.16 -20.47
C TYR A 493 26.50 10.45 -19.47
N GLY A 494 25.65 9.46 -19.19
CA GLY A 494 24.44 9.59 -18.37
C GLY A 494 23.21 9.99 -19.20
N PRO A 495 22.00 9.94 -18.63
CA PRO A 495 20.77 10.20 -19.39
C PRO A 495 20.84 11.57 -20.09
N THR A 496 20.52 11.61 -21.40
CA THR A 496 20.25 12.89 -22.07
C THR A 496 19.07 13.53 -21.35
N LYS A 497 19.26 14.72 -20.79
CA LYS A 497 18.51 15.34 -19.67
C LYS A 497 16.99 15.55 -19.83
N ASP A 498 16.31 14.91 -20.79
CA ASP A 498 14.87 15.03 -20.95
C ASP A 498 14.23 13.64 -20.92
N THR A 499 13.41 13.38 -19.89
CA THR A 499 12.44 12.25 -19.78
C THR A 499 13.02 10.84 -19.58
N TYR A 500 14.34 10.69 -19.41
CA TYR A 500 15.01 9.39 -19.22
C TYR A 500 15.47 9.20 -17.77
N TYR A 501 15.26 8.00 -17.24
CA TYR A 501 15.59 7.59 -15.88
C TYR A 501 16.68 6.54 -15.92
N LYS A 502 17.77 6.80 -15.21
CA LYS A 502 18.85 5.84 -15.05
C LYS A 502 18.35 4.66 -14.21
N ILE A 503 18.29 3.48 -14.80
CA ILE A 503 17.91 2.25 -14.10
C ILE A 503 19.17 1.44 -13.84
N GLU A 504 19.33 1.02 -12.59
CA GLU A 504 20.43 0.17 -12.14
C GLU A 504 19.88 -0.99 -11.31
N ASN A 505 20.72 -1.98 -11.01
CA ASN A 505 20.36 -3.01 -10.03
C ASN A 505 19.92 -2.42 -8.69
N LYS A 506 20.45 -1.24 -8.32
CA LYS A 506 20.02 -0.50 -7.14
C LYS A 506 18.53 -0.11 -7.20
N SER A 507 18.02 0.32 -8.36
CA SER A 507 16.62 0.70 -8.54
C SER A 507 15.68 -0.47 -8.21
N TYR A 508 16.01 -1.69 -8.66
CA TYR A 508 15.26 -2.90 -8.30
C TYR A 508 15.36 -3.24 -6.81
N ARG A 509 16.55 -3.11 -6.20
CA ARG A 509 16.71 -3.36 -4.76
C ARG A 509 15.97 -2.35 -3.88
N ASP A 510 15.99 -1.08 -4.26
CA ASP A 510 15.23 -0.04 -3.56
C ASP A 510 13.73 -0.31 -3.67
N TRP A 511 13.25 -0.68 -4.87
CA TRP A 511 11.86 -1.10 -5.07
C TRP A 511 11.52 -2.30 -4.18
N ARG A 512 12.34 -3.36 -4.19
CA ARG A 512 12.12 -4.55 -3.36
C ARG A 512 12.01 -4.19 -1.88
N LYS A 513 12.92 -3.35 -1.40
CA LYS A 513 12.98 -2.91 0.00
C LYS A 513 11.70 -2.19 0.41
N ASP A 514 11.19 -1.29 -0.43
CA ASP A 514 10.02 -0.46 -0.16
C ASP A 514 8.70 -1.26 -0.29
N TYR A 515 8.58 -2.08 -1.34
CA TYR A 515 7.34 -2.81 -1.67
C TYR A 515 7.21 -4.17 -0.98
N LYS A 516 8.29 -4.73 -0.42
CA LYS A 516 8.33 -6.11 0.12
C LYS A 516 7.89 -7.16 -0.91
N LYS A 517 8.26 -6.89 -2.16
CA LYS A 517 8.05 -7.71 -3.36
C LYS A 517 9.32 -7.70 -4.20
N GLY A 518 9.39 -8.43 -5.31
CA GLY A 518 10.56 -8.42 -6.18
C GLY A 518 11.38 -9.67 -5.95
N MET A 519 11.24 -10.65 -6.84
CA MET A 519 11.75 -12.00 -6.68
C MET A 519 12.86 -12.29 -7.68
N ASP A 520 14.11 -12.34 -7.23
CA ASP A 520 15.20 -12.86 -8.04
C ASP A 520 15.04 -14.38 -8.23
N PHE A 521 15.29 -14.90 -9.44
CA PHE A 521 15.17 -16.34 -9.74
C PHE A 521 16.21 -16.84 -10.76
N ASN A 522 16.56 -18.12 -10.66
CA ASN A 522 17.28 -18.81 -11.72
C ASN A 522 16.32 -19.17 -12.87
N LEU A 523 16.79 -19.02 -14.10
CA LEU A 523 16.06 -19.28 -15.33
C LEU A 523 16.78 -20.33 -16.16
N TYR A 524 16.02 -21.27 -16.70
CA TYR A 524 16.50 -22.28 -17.64
C TYR A 524 15.66 -22.24 -18.91
N THR A 525 16.32 -22.32 -20.06
CA THR A 525 15.62 -22.64 -21.30
C THR A 525 15.20 -24.10 -21.33
N ASP A 526 14.35 -24.45 -22.30
CA ASP A 526 14.29 -25.84 -22.75
C ASP A 526 15.67 -26.35 -23.21
N VAL A 527 15.79 -27.67 -23.34
CA VAL A 527 17.04 -28.32 -23.74
C VAL A 527 16.98 -28.66 -25.23
N LYS A 528 17.87 -28.07 -26.03
CA LYS A 528 18.04 -28.43 -27.44
C LYS A 528 18.98 -29.63 -27.57
N TYR A 529 18.43 -30.75 -28.02
CA TYR A 529 19.18 -31.99 -28.20
C TYR A 529 19.76 -32.13 -29.60
N LEU A 530 20.97 -32.69 -29.69
CA LEU A 530 21.67 -32.99 -30.93
C LEU A 530 22.28 -34.39 -30.86
N ASN A 531 22.09 -35.19 -31.91
CA ASN A 531 22.78 -36.47 -32.08
C ASN A 531 24.23 -36.23 -32.48
N VAL A 532 25.15 -36.92 -31.82
CA VAL A 532 26.59 -36.80 -32.03
C VAL A 532 27.25 -38.18 -31.97
N SER A 533 28.51 -38.28 -32.34
CA SER A 533 29.30 -39.50 -32.13
C SER A 533 30.71 -39.11 -31.69
N TYR A 534 31.04 -39.43 -30.45
CA TYR A 534 32.39 -39.24 -29.91
C TYR A 534 32.67 -40.30 -28.86
N GLU A 535 33.89 -40.83 -28.86
CA GLU A 535 34.30 -41.92 -27.98
C GLU A 535 35.59 -41.56 -27.27
N PHE A 536 35.69 -41.96 -26.00
CA PHE A 536 36.91 -41.82 -25.22
C PHE A 536 37.01 -42.92 -24.17
N TYR A 537 38.23 -43.20 -23.73
CA TYR A 537 38.48 -44.13 -22.64
C TYR A 537 38.49 -43.41 -21.28
N ALA A 538 37.99 -44.09 -20.27
CA ALA A 538 38.05 -43.67 -18.88
C ALA A 538 38.53 -44.82 -17.99
N THR A 539 39.41 -44.51 -17.03
CA THR A 539 39.85 -45.49 -16.04
C THR A 539 38.82 -45.63 -14.92
N PRO A 540 38.84 -46.74 -14.16
CA PRO A 540 38.02 -46.89 -12.94
C PRO A 540 38.12 -45.69 -12.00
N GLN A 541 39.33 -45.19 -11.72
CA GLN A 541 39.54 -44.05 -10.82
C GLN A 541 38.81 -42.77 -11.26
N GLU A 542 38.63 -42.59 -12.58
CA GLU A 542 38.01 -41.41 -13.14
C GLU A 542 36.48 -41.42 -13.06
N ILE A 543 35.84 -42.60 -13.09
CA ILE A 543 34.37 -42.72 -13.22
C ILE A 543 33.66 -43.59 -12.17
N GLU A 544 34.37 -44.42 -11.40
CA GLU A 544 33.89 -45.08 -10.17
C GLU A 544 34.18 -44.16 -8.97
#